data_AF-A0A6B3AL65-F1
#
_entry.id   AF-A0A6B3AL65-F1
#
_cell.length_a   1.000
_cell.length_b   1.000
_cell.length_c   1.000
_cell.angle_alpha   90.00
_cell.angle_beta   90.00
_cell.angle_gamma   90.00
#
_symmetry.space_group_name_H-M   'P 1'
#
loop_
_entity.id
_entity.type
_entity.pdbx_description
1 polymer ?
#
loop_
_entity_poly.entity_id
_entity_poly.type
_entity_poly.pdbx_seq_one_letter_code
_entity_poly.pdbx_strand_id
1 'polypeptide(L)'
;MPVPGSAVTDAYARLAEVFPALAVTVLGTGEDVPRGGGWIPAADLAAGGPELETFLALDDTQVQRDYGQRARPDVIASFGLHRYAWPACLLITVPWFLQRRVPRYPVSHVSFDRTAPGLAVGRMAVRPDGFACLPGDPAAALPGARVVPDEEALRAEVRTAVAEHL
;
A
#
# COMPACT_ATOMS: atom_id res chain seq x y z
N MET A 1 -9.67 2.36 -28.66
CA MET A 1 -9.10 1.21 -27.94
C MET A 1 -8.56 1.75 -26.62
N PRO A 2 -9.12 1.41 -25.45
CA PRO A 2 -8.54 1.87 -24.20
C PRO A 2 -7.15 1.26 -24.08
N VAL A 3 -6.16 2.12 -23.82
CA VAL A 3 -4.80 1.70 -23.44
C VAL A 3 -4.96 0.74 -22.25
N PRO A 4 -4.26 -0.41 -22.20
CA PRO A 4 -4.33 -1.25 -21.01
C PRO A 4 -3.85 -0.42 -19.82
N GLY A 5 -4.80 -0.04 -18.98
CA GLY A 5 -4.50 0.49 -17.66
C GLY A 5 -3.67 -0.52 -16.91
N SER A 6 -2.89 -0.06 -15.93
CA SER A 6 -2.10 -0.98 -15.10
C SER A 6 -3.00 -2.11 -14.57
N ALA A 7 -2.44 -3.30 -14.38
CA ALA A 7 -3.16 -4.50 -13.96
C ALA A 7 -4.00 -4.35 -12.67
N VAL A 8 -3.83 -3.23 -11.94
CA VAL A 8 -4.45 -2.90 -10.65
C VAL A 8 -5.28 -1.60 -10.66
N THR A 9 -5.23 -0.78 -11.71
CA THR A 9 -5.86 0.55 -11.71
C THR A 9 -7.37 0.47 -11.45
N ASP A 10 -8.05 -0.45 -12.13
CA ASP A 10 -9.50 -0.65 -11.97
C ASP A 10 -9.86 -1.10 -10.54
N ALA A 11 -9.00 -1.92 -9.91
CA ALA A 11 -9.21 -2.37 -8.54
C ALA A 11 -9.10 -1.20 -7.55
N TYR A 12 -8.16 -0.28 -7.75
CA TYR A 12 -8.03 0.92 -6.92
C TYR A 12 -9.10 1.97 -7.21
N ALA A 13 -9.60 2.08 -8.44
CA ALA A 13 -10.77 2.90 -8.74
C ALA A 13 -11.99 2.39 -7.95
N ARG A 14 -12.22 1.07 -7.91
CA ARG A 14 -13.27 0.47 -7.09
C ARG A 14 -13.06 0.69 -5.59
N LEU A 15 -11.83 0.62 -5.10
CA LEU A 15 -11.52 0.94 -3.71
C LEU A 15 -11.91 2.38 -3.37
N ALA A 16 -11.55 3.33 -4.22
CA ALA A 16 -11.85 4.75 -4.00
C ALA A 16 -13.35 5.04 -4.02
N GLU A 17 -14.15 4.31 -4.82
CA GLU A 17 -15.61 4.44 -4.83
C GLU A 17 -16.26 4.04 -3.50
N VAL A 18 -15.81 2.95 -2.88
CA VAL A 18 -16.43 2.40 -1.66
C VAL A 18 -15.76 2.85 -0.37
N PHE A 19 -14.51 3.29 -0.44
CA PHE A 19 -13.72 3.73 0.69
C PHE A 19 -12.95 5.03 0.37
N PRO A 20 -13.66 6.17 0.28
CA PRO A 20 -13.07 7.44 -0.15
C PRO A 20 -12.10 8.07 0.87
N ALA A 21 -11.88 7.41 2.01
CA ALA A 21 -10.92 7.86 3.03
C ALA A 21 -9.46 7.52 2.69
N LEU A 22 -9.22 6.69 1.67
CA LEU A 22 -7.90 6.31 1.17
C LEU A 22 -7.82 6.54 -0.35
N ALA A 23 -6.76 7.21 -0.80
CA ALA A 23 -6.43 7.31 -2.22
C ALA A 23 -5.18 6.49 -2.56
N VAL A 24 -5.16 5.88 -3.74
CA VAL A 24 -4.00 5.16 -4.27
C VAL A 24 -3.66 5.68 -5.65
N THR A 25 -2.44 6.17 -5.82
CA THR A 25 -1.89 6.62 -7.10
C THR A 25 -0.90 5.58 -7.60
N VAL A 26 -1.17 5.03 -8.79
CA VAL A 26 -0.22 4.15 -9.48
C VAL A 26 0.73 5.02 -10.31
N LEU A 27 2.02 4.94 -10.00
CA LEU A 27 3.07 5.69 -10.66
C LEU A 27 3.45 5.07 -12.00
N GLY A 28 3.91 5.91 -12.92
CA GLY A 28 4.43 5.49 -14.21
C GLY A 28 5.76 4.73 -14.12
N THR A 29 6.12 4.05 -15.20
CA THR A 29 7.42 3.38 -15.31
C THR A 29 8.56 4.39 -15.20
N GLY A 30 9.47 4.19 -14.25
CA GLY A 30 10.63 5.06 -14.03
C GLY A 30 10.35 6.29 -13.16
N GLU A 31 9.12 6.49 -12.69
CA GLU A 31 8.82 7.52 -11.70
C GLU A 31 9.31 7.10 -10.31
N ASP A 32 9.95 8.02 -9.61
CA ASP A 32 10.33 7.83 -8.21
C ASP A 32 9.13 7.97 -7.29
N VAL A 33 9.14 7.21 -6.21
CA VAL A 33 8.14 7.39 -5.14
C VAL A 33 8.36 8.75 -4.47
N PRO A 34 7.27 9.49 -4.16
CA PRO A 34 7.39 10.81 -3.58
C PRO A 34 8.01 10.75 -2.19
N ARG A 35 8.76 11.80 -1.84
CA ARG A 35 9.41 11.99 -0.54
C ARG A 35 9.14 13.40 -0.04
N GLY A 36 8.99 13.55 1.28
CA GLY A 36 8.76 14.85 1.92
C GLY A 36 7.35 15.41 1.69
N GLY A 37 7.04 16.56 2.31
CA GLY A 37 5.72 17.18 2.18
C GLY A 37 4.56 16.30 2.67
N GLY A 38 4.80 15.50 3.71
CA GLY A 38 3.87 14.50 4.25
C GLY A 38 4.11 13.08 3.74
N TRP A 39 4.80 12.92 2.61
CA TRP A 39 5.16 11.62 2.06
C TRP A 39 6.34 10.99 2.79
N ILE A 40 6.13 9.75 3.25
CA ILE A 40 7.15 8.92 3.85
C ILE A 40 7.24 7.60 3.06
N PRO A 41 8.40 7.28 2.46
CA PRO A 41 8.66 5.98 1.86
C PRO A 41 8.54 4.85 2.89
N ALA A 42 7.93 3.74 2.50
CA ALA A 42 7.76 2.58 3.36
C ALA A 42 9.10 1.98 3.83
N ALA A 43 10.12 2.01 2.97
CA ALA A 43 11.48 1.62 3.34
C ALA A 43 12.05 2.49 4.49
N ASP A 44 11.71 3.78 4.54
CA ASP A 44 12.20 4.69 5.58
C ASP A 44 11.45 4.46 6.91
N LEU A 45 10.16 4.04 6.86
CA LEU A 45 9.44 3.55 8.04
C LEU A 45 10.09 2.28 8.61
N ALA A 46 10.45 1.33 7.75
CA ALA A 46 11.09 0.07 8.14
C ALA A 46 12.51 0.26 8.70
N ALA A 47 13.23 1.31 8.25
CA ALA A 47 14.56 1.64 8.73
C ALA A 47 14.59 2.13 10.20
N GLY A 48 13.45 2.55 10.75
CA GLY A 48 13.35 2.97 12.16
C GLY A 48 14.01 4.33 12.46
N GLY A 49 14.14 5.18 11.45
CA GLY A 49 14.79 6.49 11.55
C GLY A 49 13.84 7.64 11.95
N PRO A 50 14.28 8.90 11.72
CA PRO A 50 13.49 10.10 12.00
C PRO A 50 12.11 10.13 11.32
N GLU A 51 11.98 9.48 10.18
CA GLU A 51 10.73 9.31 9.44
C GLU A 51 9.71 8.49 10.23
N LEU A 52 10.14 7.38 10.85
CA LEU A 52 9.28 6.59 11.74
C LEU A 52 8.87 7.40 12.96
N GLU A 53 9.80 8.11 13.60
CA GLU A 53 9.50 8.96 14.76
C GLU A 53 8.46 10.05 14.40
N THR A 54 8.61 10.68 13.24
CA THR A 54 7.65 11.66 12.72
C THR A 54 6.27 11.02 12.49
N PHE A 55 6.25 9.81 11.92
CA PHE A 55 5.04 9.05 11.68
C PHE A 55 4.29 8.69 12.97
N LEU A 56 5.02 8.31 14.02
CA LEU A 56 4.50 7.92 15.33
C LEU A 56 4.07 9.12 16.19
N ALA A 57 4.74 10.27 16.06
CA ALA A 57 4.42 11.49 16.80
C ALA A 57 2.97 11.98 16.55
N LEU A 58 2.39 11.64 15.39
CA LEU A 58 0.98 11.92 15.10
C LEU A 58 0.04 11.18 16.07
N ASP A 59 0.32 9.91 16.34
CA ASP A 59 -0.47 9.11 17.26
C ASP A 59 -0.21 9.51 18.73
N ASP A 60 1.04 9.86 19.10
CA ASP A 60 1.34 10.39 20.44
C ASP A 60 0.56 11.68 20.71
N THR A 61 0.55 12.60 19.73
CA THR A 61 -0.21 13.85 19.83
C THR A 61 -1.72 13.57 19.88
N GLN A 62 -2.22 12.63 19.09
CA GLN A 62 -3.64 12.26 19.13
C GLN A 62 -4.04 11.70 20.49
N VAL A 63 -3.27 10.76 21.04
CA VAL A 63 -3.56 10.16 22.35
C VAL A 63 -3.56 11.21 23.46
N GLN A 64 -2.58 12.13 23.47
CA GLN A 64 -2.55 13.20 24.46
C GLN A 64 -3.77 14.11 24.38
N ARG A 65 -4.26 14.42 23.16
CA ARG A 65 -5.48 15.22 22.97
C ARG A 65 -6.73 14.47 23.45
N ASP A 66 -6.86 13.20 23.07
CA ASP A 66 -8.09 12.43 23.27
C ASP A 66 -8.23 11.92 24.72
N TYR A 67 -7.10 11.65 25.39
CA TYR A 67 -7.06 11.01 26.71
C TYR A 67 -6.37 11.83 27.81
N GLY A 68 -5.77 12.98 27.49
CA GLY A 68 -5.10 13.85 28.47
C GLY A 68 -3.79 13.29 29.05
N GLN A 69 -3.31 12.16 28.54
CA GLN A 69 -2.05 11.52 28.98
C GLN A 69 -1.31 10.91 27.79
N ARG A 70 0.00 10.71 27.93
CA ARG A 70 0.82 10.04 26.92
C ARG A 70 0.62 8.53 26.97
N ALA A 71 0.57 7.89 25.81
CA ALA A 71 0.62 6.44 25.73
C ALA A 71 2.05 5.93 25.99
N ARG A 72 2.15 4.64 26.35
CA ARG A 72 3.43 3.95 26.35
C ARG A 72 3.97 3.86 24.90
N PRO A 73 5.30 3.86 24.72
CA PRO A 73 5.90 3.77 23.38
C PRO A 73 5.47 2.56 22.55
N ASP A 74 5.31 1.37 23.18
CA ASP A 74 4.87 0.14 22.51
C ASP A 74 3.43 0.20 21.98
N VAL A 75 2.57 0.95 22.67
CA VAL A 75 1.20 1.22 22.23
C VAL A 75 1.20 2.14 21.01
N ILE A 76 2.01 3.21 21.04
CA ILE A 76 2.17 4.11 19.90
C ILE A 76 2.75 3.37 18.69
N ALA A 77 3.77 2.54 18.88
CA ALA A 77 4.33 1.70 17.83
C ALA A 77 3.27 0.75 17.23
N SER A 78 2.40 0.17 18.05
CA SER A 78 1.31 -0.69 17.60
C SER A 78 0.28 0.07 16.76
N PHE A 79 -0.06 1.31 17.14
CA PHE A 79 -0.90 2.18 16.30
C PHE A 79 -0.22 2.49 14.98
N GLY A 80 1.05 2.90 15.01
CA GLY A 80 1.82 3.15 13.80
C GLY A 80 1.84 1.96 12.85
N LEU A 81 2.14 0.77 13.37
CA LEU A 81 2.10 -0.48 12.61
C LEU A 81 0.73 -0.67 11.96
N HIS A 82 -0.37 -0.59 12.70
CA HIS A 82 -1.70 -0.76 12.15
C HIS A 82 -2.04 0.29 11.07
N ARG A 83 -1.68 1.57 11.32
CA ARG A 83 -1.92 2.70 10.41
C ARG A 83 -1.23 2.54 9.06
N TYR A 84 -0.09 1.83 9.02
CA TYR A 84 0.62 1.51 7.78
C TYR A 84 0.18 0.15 7.19
N ALA A 85 0.19 -0.90 8.01
CA ALA A 85 -0.06 -2.28 7.58
C ALA A 85 -1.44 -2.45 6.95
N TRP A 86 -2.47 -1.83 7.53
CA TRP A 86 -3.83 -1.95 7.02
C TRP A 86 -3.99 -1.42 5.58
N PRO A 87 -3.63 -0.16 5.25
CA PRO A 87 -3.71 0.32 3.86
C PRO A 87 -2.71 -0.39 2.94
N ALA A 88 -1.52 -0.78 3.42
CA ALA A 88 -0.57 -1.57 2.62
C ALA A 88 -1.15 -2.93 2.20
N CYS A 89 -1.88 -3.61 3.10
CA CYS A 89 -2.56 -4.87 2.78
C CYS A 89 -3.65 -4.68 1.71
N LEU A 90 -4.33 -3.53 1.68
CA LEU A 90 -5.35 -3.24 0.65
C LEU A 90 -4.73 -3.13 -0.75
N LEU A 91 -3.48 -2.66 -0.88
CA LEU A 91 -2.77 -2.63 -2.16
C LEU A 91 -2.67 -4.02 -2.80
N ILE A 92 -2.56 -5.07 -1.99
CA ILE A 92 -2.37 -6.44 -2.46
C ILE A 92 -3.71 -7.17 -2.53
N THR A 93 -4.51 -7.06 -1.47
CA THR A 93 -5.71 -7.88 -1.29
C THR A 93 -6.88 -7.42 -2.16
N VAL A 94 -7.00 -6.12 -2.47
CA VAL A 94 -8.10 -5.62 -3.31
C VAL A 94 -7.96 -6.09 -4.77
N PRO A 95 -6.80 -5.94 -5.45
CA PRO A 95 -6.62 -6.51 -6.78
C PRO A 95 -6.74 -8.04 -6.79
N TRP A 96 -6.25 -8.72 -5.75
CA TRP A 96 -6.37 -10.17 -5.64
C TRP A 96 -7.84 -10.61 -5.53
N PHE A 97 -8.62 -9.95 -4.66
CA PHE A 97 -10.02 -10.27 -4.44
C PHE A 97 -10.89 -9.98 -5.68
N LEU A 98 -10.71 -8.82 -6.31
CA LEU A 98 -11.55 -8.38 -7.41
C LEU A 98 -11.18 -9.02 -8.74
N GLN A 99 -9.88 -9.28 -8.96
CA GLN A 99 -9.35 -9.58 -10.29
C GLN A 99 -8.44 -10.80 -10.33
N ARG A 100 -8.19 -11.47 -9.19
CA ARG A 100 -7.23 -12.59 -9.09
C ARG A 100 -5.81 -12.19 -9.53
N ARG A 101 -5.45 -10.93 -9.28
CA ARG A 101 -4.12 -10.38 -9.59
C ARG A 101 -3.40 -9.98 -8.31
N VAL A 102 -2.16 -10.42 -8.15
CA VAL A 102 -1.34 -10.10 -6.97
C VAL A 102 -0.22 -9.17 -7.40
N PRO A 103 -0.33 -7.85 -7.18
CA PRO A 103 0.76 -6.95 -7.49
C PRO A 103 1.97 -7.19 -6.61
N ARG A 104 3.16 -6.93 -7.15
CA ARG A 104 4.41 -6.88 -6.39
C ARG A 104 4.79 -5.43 -6.17
N TYR A 105 4.92 -5.07 -4.88
CA TYR A 105 5.36 -3.77 -4.43
C TYR A 105 6.52 -3.95 -3.47
N PRO A 106 7.78 -3.87 -3.94
CA PRO A 106 8.89 -3.74 -3.03
C PRO A 106 8.67 -2.59 -2.04
N VAL A 107 9.14 -2.70 -0.80
CA VAL A 107 8.97 -1.61 0.19
C VAL A 107 9.58 -0.27 -0.28
N SER A 108 10.56 -0.32 -1.18
CA SER A 108 11.15 0.87 -1.82
C SER A 108 10.27 1.51 -2.90
N HIS A 109 9.19 0.84 -3.30
CA HIS A 109 8.24 1.26 -4.34
C HIS A 109 6.90 1.77 -3.78
N VAL A 110 6.84 2.02 -2.47
CA VAL A 110 5.63 2.52 -1.79
C VAL A 110 5.99 3.75 -0.96
N SER A 111 5.23 4.83 -1.15
CA SER A 111 5.21 5.98 -0.22
C SER A 111 3.82 6.20 0.33
N PHE A 112 3.75 6.64 1.58
CA PHE A 112 2.50 6.87 2.30
C PHE A 112 2.49 8.27 2.91
N ASP A 113 1.38 8.97 2.72
CA ASP A 113 1.09 10.26 3.36
C ASP A 113 -0.23 10.12 4.12
N ARG A 114 -0.12 9.92 5.43
CA ARG A 114 -1.27 9.84 6.35
C ARG A 114 -1.80 11.20 6.81
N THR A 115 -1.23 12.29 6.29
CA THR A 115 -1.59 13.68 6.62
C THR A 115 -2.36 14.37 5.49
N ALA A 116 -2.61 13.66 4.39
CA ALA A 116 -3.28 14.21 3.22
C ALA A 116 -4.65 14.80 3.55
N PRO A 117 -4.91 16.08 3.23
CA PRO A 117 -6.18 16.72 3.53
C PRO A 117 -7.37 16.00 2.88
N GLY A 118 -8.45 15.84 3.64
CA GLY A 118 -9.70 15.23 3.15
C GLY A 118 -9.69 13.70 3.09
N LEU A 119 -8.57 13.04 3.41
CA LEU A 119 -8.43 11.58 3.42
C LEU A 119 -8.14 11.09 4.83
N ALA A 120 -9.14 10.56 5.52
CA ALA A 120 -9.01 10.18 6.93
C ALA A 120 -7.97 9.07 7.19
N VAL A 121 -7.65 8.26 6.19
CA VAL A 121 -6.57 7.26 6.24
C VAL A 121 -5.30 7.79 5.58
N GLY A 122 -5.45 8.59 4.53
CA GLY A 122 -4.35 9.22 3.80
C GLY A 122 -4.31 8.81 2.33
N ARG A 123 -3.12 8.90 1.73
CA ARG A 123 -2.90 8.51 0.33
C ARG A 123 -1.60 7.74 0.17
N MET A 124 -1.60 6.81 -0.78
CA MET A 124 -0.44 6.00 -1.14
C MET A 124 -0.04 6.26 -2.59
N ALA A 125 1.26 6.29 -2.85
CA ALA A 125 1.82 6.29 -4.19
C ALA A 125 2.63 5.01 -4.36
N VAL A 126 2.33 4.25 -5.41
CA VAL A 126 2.88 2.90 -5.61
C VAL A 126 3.43 2.72 -7.01
N ARG A 127 4.61 2.14 -7.12
CA ARG A 127 5.22 1.73 -8.39
C ARG A 127 5.22 0.20 -8.52
N PRO A 128 4.28 -0.40 -9.26
CA PRO A 128 4.27 -1.86 -9.43
C PRO A 128 5.57 -2.37 -10.05
N ASP A 129 6.09 -3.48 -9.52
CA ASP A 129 7.22 -4.22 -10.08
C ASP A 129 6.75 -5.53 -10.73
N GLY A 130 5.60 -5.46 -11.40
CA GLY A 130 4.89 -6.60 -11.95
C GLY A 130 3.77 -7.12 -11.06
N PHE A 131 3.17 -8.24 -11.48
CA PHE A 131 2.04 -8.88 -10.78
C PHE A 131 1.92 -10.35 -11.16
N ALA A 132 1.35 -11.16 -10.26
CA ALA A 132 0.98 -12.54 -10.54
C ALA A 132 -0.49 -12.64 -10.99
N CYS A 133 -0.80 -13.54 -11.91
CA CYS A 133 -2.18 -13.85 -12.32
C CYS A 133 -2.33 -15.34 -12.70
N LEU A 134 -3.56 -15.78 -12.90
CA LEU A 134 -3.87 -17.16 -13.31
C LEU A 134 -3.83 -17.33 -14.83
N PRO A 135 -3.72 -18.58 -15.34
CA PRO A 135 -3.80 -18.85 -16.77
C PRO A 135 -5.14 -18.35 -17.33
N GLY A 136 -5.09 -17.67 -18.48
CA GLY A 136 -6.27 -17.11 -19.12
C GLY A 136 -6.71 -15.73 -18.63
N ASP A 137 -6.02 -15.12 -17.65
CA ASP A 137 -6.25 -13.72 -17.29
C ASP A 137 -5.98 -12.81 -18.51
N PRO A 138 -6.90 -11.91 -18.89
CA PRO A 138 -6.69 -10.98 -20.01
C PRO A 138 -5.44 -10.09 -19.88
N ALA A 139 -4.99 -9.81 -18.65
CA ALA A 139 -3.79 -9.04 -18.37
C ALA A 139 -2.50 -9.88 -18.45
N ALA A 140 -2.56 -11.19 -18.68
CA ALA A 140 -1.37 -12.05 -18.77
C ALA A 140 -0.40 -11.64 -19.90
N ALA A 141 -0.87 -10.87 -20.89
CA ALA A 141 -0.04 -10.34 -21.97
C ALA A 141 0.64 -8.99 -21.63
N LEU A 142 0.36 -8.40 -20.46
CA LEU A 142 0.96 -7.13 -20.05
C LEU A 142 2.42 -7.32 -19.60
N PRO A 143 3.29 -6.31 -19.79
CA PRO A 143 4.63 -6.32 -19.21
C PRO A 143 4.59 -6.52 -17.68
N GLY A 144 5.48 -7.37 -17.16
CA GLY A 144 5.56 -7.69 -15.74
C GLY A 144 4.51 -8.68 -15.23
N ALA A 145 3.65 -9.23 -16.11
CA ALA A 145 2.75 -10.33 -15.75
C ALA A 145 3.54 -11.63 -15.52
N ARG A 146 3.27 -12.30 -14.40
CA ARG A 146 3.76 -13.65 -14.10
C ARG A 146 2.58 -14.59 -13.91
N VAL A 147 2.39 -15.49 -14.88
CA VAL A 147 1.33 -16.49 -14.80
C VAL A 147 1.76 -17.60 -13.85
N VAL A 148 1.00 -17.80 -12.76
CA VAL A 148 1.19 -18.90 -11.81
C VAL A 148 0.25 -20.06 -12.16
N PRO A 149 0.60 -21.32 -11.83
CA PRO A 149 -0.11 -22.48 -12.37
C PRO A 149 -1.54 -22.64 -11.83
N ASP A 150 -1.79 -22.23 -10.59
CA ASP A 150 -3.08 -22.45 -9.92
C ASP A 150 -3.36 -21.43 -8.80
N GLU A 151 -4.55 -21.56 -8.21
CA GLU A 151 -5.03 -20.72 -7.11
C GLU A 151 -4.18 -20.80 -5.84
N GLU A 152 -3.57 -21.95 -5.55
CA GLU A 152 -2.73 -22.07 -4.35
C GLU A 152 -1.40 -21.36 -4.55
N ALA A 153 -0.81 -21.47 -5.75
CA ALA A 153 0.32 -20.66 -6.13
C ALA A 153 -0.01 -19.16 -6.05
N LEU A 154 -1.20 -18.74 -6.52
CA LEU A 154 -1.63 -17.34 -6.40
C LEU A 154 -1.76 -16.89 -4.93
N ARG A 155 -2.31 -17.73 -4.05
CA ARG A 155 -2.37 -17.42 -2.60
C ARG A 155 -0.98 -17.35 -1.97
N ALA A 156 -0.03 -18.15 -2.43
CA ALA A 156 1.36 -18.04 -1.99
C ALA A 156 1.94 -16.68 -2.36
N GLU A 157 1.63 -16.16 -3.54
CA GLU A 157 2.03 -14.80 -3.93
C GLU A 157 1.43 -13.72 -3.04
N VAL A 158 0.15 -13.85 -2.64
CA VAL A 158 -0.48 -12.92 -1.70
C VAL A 158 0.29 -12.91 -0.38
N ARG A 159 0.58 -14.09 0.19
CA ARG A 159 1.33 -14.21 1.45
C ARG A 159 2.72 -13.59 1.33
N THR A 160 3.44 -13.88 0.24
CA THR A 160 4.78 -13.31 -0.02
C THR A 160 4.73 -11.79 -0.21
N ALA A 161 3.69 -11.25 -0.88
CA ALA A 161 3.54 -9.80 -1.05
C ALA A 161 3.21 -9.10 0.26
N VAL A 162 2.31 -9.68 1.07
CA VAL A 162 1.95 -9.10 2.36
C VAL A 162 3.12 -9.17 3.35
N ALA A 163 3.84 -10.30 3.40
CA ALA A 163 4.97 -10.49 4.30
C ALA A 163 6.15 -9.54 4.05
N GLU A 164 6.21 -8.90 2.88
CA GLU A 164 7.23 -7.88 2.60
C GLU A 164 6.94 -6.55 3.32
N HIS A 165 5.69 -6.33 3.74
CA HIS A 165 5.23 -5.12 4.43
C HIS A 165 4.99 -5.30 5.93
N LEU A 166 5.11 -6.53 6.47
CA LEU A 166 4.84 -6.89 7.86
C LEU A 166 6.08 -7.49 8.52
#